data_AF-A0A0E3GQF8-F1
#
_entry.id   AF-A0A0E3GQF8-F1
#
_cell.length_a   1.000
_cell.length_b   1.000
_cell.length_c   1.000
_cell.angle_alpha   90.00
_cell.angle_beta   90.00
_cell.angle_gamma   90.00
#
_symmetry.space_group_name_H-M   'P 1'
#
loop_
_entity.id
_entity.type
_entity.pdbx_description
1 polymer ?
#
loop_
_entity_poly.entity_id
_entity_poly.type
_entity_poly.pdbx_seq_one_letter_code
_entity_poly.pdbx_strand_id
1 'polypeptide(L)' 'MSEEMKRAWKILNDRYGIYTMKQLKDEMAKTVLDIGIFTMPLTTDNDVKANTN' A
#
# COMPACT_ATOMS: atom_id res chain seq x y z
N MET A 1 -12.70 20.79 6.94
CA MET A 1 -11.33 20.53 6.45
C MET A 1 -10.44 21.68 6.88
N SER A 2 -9.29 21.40 7.51
CA SER A 2 -8.28 22.41 7.82
C SER A 2 -7.61 22.94 6.55
N GLU A 3 -6.96 24.12 6.62
CA GLU A 3 -6.22 24.69 5.49
C GLU A 3 -5.07 23.78 5.01
N GLU A 4 -4.44 23.05 5.93
CA GLU A 4 -3.42 22.05 5.61
C GLU A 4 -4.00 20.90 4.79
N MET A 5 -5.19 20.42 5.16
CA MET A 5 -5.89 19.36 4.47
C MET A 5 -6.32 19.79 3.05
N LYS A 6 -6.70 21.06 2.87
CA LYS A 6 -6.96 21.62 1.53
C LYS A 6 -5.71 21.68 0.67
N ARG A 7 -4.56 22.08 1.23
CA ARG A 7 -3.27 22.05 0.52
C ARG A 7 -2.89 20.65 0.07
N ALA A 8 -3.01 19.66 0.97
CA ALA A 8 -2.73 18.26 0.64
C ALA A 8 -3.66 17.75 -0.48
N TRP A 9 -4.96 18.04 -0.39
CA TRP A 9 -5.92 17.70 -1.45
C TRP A 9 -5.60 18.35 -2.80
N LYS A 10 -5.16 19.61 -2.81
CA LYS A 10 -4.76 20.28 -4.05
C LYS A 10 -3.58 19.58 -4.73
N ILE A 11 -2.58 19.15 -3.95
CA ILE A 11 -1.42 18.41 -4.49
C ILE A 11 -1.85 17.06 -5.06
N LEU A 12 -2.74 16.34 -4.37
CA LEU A 12 -3.29 15.06 -4.83
C LEU A 12 -4.06 15.20 -6.14
N ASN A 13 -4.87 16.25 -6.27
CA ASN A 13 -5.59 16.56 -7.51
C ASN A 13 -4.63 16.92 -8.64
N ASP A 14 -3.72 17.88 -8.42
CA ASP A 14 -2.92 18.49 -9.48
C ASP A 14 -1.77 17.58 -9.97
N ARG A 15 -1.12 16.85 -9.06
CA ARG A 15 0.04 16.00 -9.40
C ARG A 15 -0.31 14.56 -9.70
N TYR A 16 -1.32 14.02 -9.02
CA TYR A 16 -1.62 12.59 -9.05
C TYR A 16 -2.98 12.27 -9.68
N GLY A 17 -3.78 13.28 -10.04
CA GLY A 17 -5.10 13.10 -10.65
C GLY A 17 -6.10 12.42 -9.72
N ILE A 18 -5.90 12.50 -8.40
CA ILE A 18 -6.74 11.86 -7.38
C ILE A 18 -7.79 12.87 -6.93
N TYR A 19 -8.99 12.81 -7.50
CA TYR A 19 -10.07 13.77 -7.22
C TYR A 19 -11.09 13.25 -6.20
N THR A 20 -11.06 11.96 -5.89
CA THR A 20 -12.05 11.30 -5.03
C THR A 20 -11.40 10.48 -3.93
N MET A 21 -12.13 10.32 -2.83
CA MET A 21 -11.71 9.46 -1.72
C MET A 21 -11.56 7.99 -2.13
N LYS A 22 -12.32 7.55 -3.15
CA LYS A 22 -12.20 6.19 -3.69
C LYS A 22 -10.85 6.00 -4.39
N GLN A 23 -10.48 6.94 -5.27
CA GLN A 23 -9.18 6.90 -5.95
C GLN A 23 -8.02 6.95 -4.94
N LEU A 24 -8.13 7.78 -3.89
CA LEU A 24 -7.14 7.83 -2.83
C LEU A 24 -6.99 6.47 -2.13
N LYS A 25 -8.11 5.81 -1.79
CA LYS A 25 -8.11 4.48 -1.18
C LYS A 25 -7.52 3.41 -2.11
N ASP A 26 -7.84 3.45 -3.39
CA ASP A 26 -7.34 2.49 -4.38
C ASP A 26 -5.81 2.64 -4.55
N GLU A 27 -5.28 3.87 -4.63
CA GLU A 27 -3.83 4.13 -4.69
C GLU A 27 -3.09 3.76 -3.40
N MET A 28 -3.69 4.04 -2.24
CA MET A 28 -3.15 3.59 -0.96
C MET A 28 -3.14 2.07 -0.85
N ALA A 29 -4.18 1.38 -1.32
CA ALA A 29 -4.24 -0.08 -1.30
C ALA A 29 -3.15 -0.72 -2.17
N LYS A 30 -2.84 -0.14 -3.35
CA LYS A 30 -1.70 -0.55 -4.18
C LYS A 30 -0.38 -0.40 -3.43
N THR A 31 -0.19 0.74 -2.76
CA THR A 31 1.05 1.03 -2.02
C THR A 31 1.22 0.12 -0.81
N VAL A 32 0.13 -0.16 -0.08
CA VAL A 32 0.13 -1.10 1.05
C VAL A 32 0.42 -2.53 0.58
N LEU A 33 -0.16 -2.95 -0.54
CA LEU A 33 0.12 -4.27 -1.13
C LEU A 33 1.60 -4.38 -1.54
N ASP A 34 2.15 -3.35 -2.15
CA ASP A 34 3.56 -3.30 -2.56
C ASP A 34 4.49 -3.42 -1.35
N ILE A 35 4.26 -2.64 -0.28
CA ILE A 35 5.01 -2.76 0.99
C ILE A 35 4.84 -4.14 1.61
N GLY A 36 3.63 -4.72 1.56
CA GLY A 36 3.35 -6.07 2.03
C GLY A 36 4.15 -7.15 1.29
N ILE A 37 4.36 -7.00 -0.01
CA ILE A 37 5.20 -7.91 -0.82
C ILE A 37 6.67 -7.81 -0.39
N PHE A 38 7.17 -6.60 -0.09
CA PHE A 38 8.56 -6.41 0.36
C PHE A 38 8.80 -6.77 1.83
N THR A 39 7.77 -6.70 2.66
CA THR A 39 7.84 -6.99 4.11
C THR A 39 7.33 -8.38 4.48
N MET A 40 6.72 -9.10 3.53
CA MET A 40 6.44 -10.52 3.71
C MET A 40 7.77 -11.22 4.00
N PRO A 41 7.85 -12.01 5.09
CA PRO A 41 8.99 -12.88 5.28
C PRO A 41 9.10 -13.74 4.03
N LEU A 42 10.31 -13.88 3.47
CA LEU A 42 10.63 -14.88 2.46
C LEU A 42 10.29 -16.25 3.05
N THR A 43 9.03 -16.68 2.93
CA THR A 43 8.71 -18.10 3.00
C THR A 43 9.31 -18.70 1.76
N THR A 44 10.58 -19.11 1.88
CA THR A 44 11.13 -20.15 1.04
C THR A 44 10.22 -21.35 1.20
N ASP A 45 9.44 -21.62 0.16
CA ASP A 45 9.05 -22.98 -0.18
C ASP A 45 10.32 -23.83 -0.18
N ASN A 46 10.58 -24.48 0.94
CA ASN A 46 11.39 -25.68 0.99
C ASN A 46 10.67 -26.62 1.94
N ASP A 47 9.81 -27.41 1.30
CA ASP A 47 9.11 -28.60 1.76
C ASP A 47 10.11 -29.67 2.27
N VAL A 48 10.90 -29.34 3.31
CA VAL A 48 11.73 -30.32 4.01
C VAL A 48 10.92 -30.80 5.22
N LYS A 49 10.15 -31.86 4.98
CA LYS A 49 9.64 -32.78 6.00
C LYS A 49 10.72 -33.07 7.05
N ALA A 50 10.72 -32.36 8.16
CA ALA A 50 11.41 -32.80 9.36
C ALA A 50 10.51 -33.82 10.08
N ASN A 51 10.45 -35.03 9.51
CA ASN A 51 10.12 -36.21 10.30
C ASN A 51 11.31 -36.45 11.23
N THR A 52 11.10 -36.36 12.54
CA THR A 52 12.03 -36.95 13.51
C THR A 52 11.21 -37.65 14.57
N ASN A 53 11.42 -38.97 14.64
CA ASN A 53 10.91 -39.92 15.62
C ASN A 53 11.20 -39.51 17.07
#